data_AF-A0A402B807-F1
#
_entry.id   AF-A0A402B807-F1
#
_cell.length_a   1.000
_cell.length_b   1.000
_cell.length_c   1.000
_cell.angle_alpha   90.00
_cell.angle_beta   90.00
_cell.angle_gamma   90.00
#
_symmetry.space_group_name_H-M   'P 1'
#
loop_
_entity.id
_entity.type
_entity.pdbx_description
1 polymer ?
#
loop_
_entity_poly.entity_id
_entity_poly.type
_entity_poly.pdbx_seq_one_letter_code
_entity_poly.pdbx_strand_id
1 'polypeptide(L)' 'MNTAQNHKDHMKIGRYQSWLEDGKLKMYYHEFGNPSGMYCTLSAEETRGLLELLSRNSDGINNALYVNEQESANTYANR' A
#
# COMPACT_ATOMS: atom_id res chain seq x y z
N MET A 1 9.56 -33.29 9.93
CA MET A 1 9.95 -32.33 8.88
C MET A 1 9.21 -31.04 9.16
N ASN A 2 9.91 -29.99 9.61
CA ASN A 2 9.32 -28.67 9.84
C ASN A 2 9.14 -27.99 8.48
N THR A 3 7.91 -27.96 7.97
CA THR A 3 7.56 -27.09 6.86
C THR A 3 7.62 -25.66 7.36
N ALA A 4 8.67 -24.94 6.98
CA ALA A 4 8.73 -23.50 7.17
C ALA A 4 7.46 -22.91 6.53
N GLN A 5 6.52 -22.47 7.38
CA GLN A 5 5.44 -21.59 6.96
C GLN A 5 6.12 -20.36 6.38
N ASN A 6 6.27 -20.34 5.07
CA ASN A 6 6.58 -19.16 4.28
C ASN A 6 5.39 -18.21 4.52
N HIS A 7 5.45 -17.45 5.61
CA HIS A 7 4.56 -16.33 5.87
C HIS A 7 4.84 -15.33 4.77
N LYS A 8 4.21 -15.53 3.61
CA LYS A 8 4.14 -14.50 2.59
C LYS A 8 3.23 -13.43 3.18
N ASP A 9 3.84 -12.42 3.80
CA ASP A 9 3.13 -11.25 4.30
C ASP A 9 2.53 -10.50 3.11
N HIS A 10 1.32 -10.93 2.75
CA HIS A 10 0.50 -10.29 1.74
C HIS A 10 -0.35 -9.23 2.43
N MET A 11 -0.15 -7.98 2.05
CA MET A 11 -0.97 -6.88 2.54
C MET A 11 -1.87 -6.39 1.41
N LYS A 12 -3.18 -6.37 1.65
CA LYS A 12 -4.17 -5.76 0.76
C LYS A 12 -4.60 -4.42 1.34
N ILE A 13 -4.44 -3.34 0.57
CA ILE A 13 -4.84 -1.98 0.95
C ILE A 13 -5.69 -1.41 -0.18
N GLY A 14 -7.01 -1.41 -0.01
CA GLY A 14 -7.94 -0.99 -1.05
C GLY A 14 -7.78 -1.81 -2.34
N ARG A 15 -7.35 -1.13 -3.42
CA ARG A 15 -7.11 -1.70 -4.77
C ARG A 15 -5.69 -2.26 -4.96
N TYR A 16 -4.82 -2.08 -3.99
CA TYR A 16 -3.43 -2.51 -4.05
C TYR A 16 -3.23 -3.81 -3.27
N GLN A 17 -2.39 -4.69 -3.82
CA GLN A 17 -1.88 -5.87 -3.14
C GLN A 17 -0.36 -5.81 -3.16
N SER A 18 0.28 -5.97 -2.01
CA SER A 18 1.75 -5.99 -1.89
C SER A 18 2.24 -7.20 -1.11
N TRP A 19 3.44 -7.67 -1.43
CA TRP A 19 4.12 -8.76 -0.73
C TRP A 19 5.63 -8.70 -0.95
N LEU A 20 6.38 -9.35 -0.08
CA LEU A 20 7.81 -9.58 -0.26
C LEU A 20 8.06 -10.95 -0.86
N GLU A 21 8.89 -11.01 -1.90
CA GLU A 21 9.30 -12.25 -2.54
C GLU A 21 10.77 -12.13 -2.97
N ASP A 22 11.61 -13.05 -2.51
CA ASP A 22 13.06 -13.08 -2.79
C ASP A 22 13.77 -11.74 -2.53
N GLY A 23 13.42 -11.08 -1.42
CA GLY A 23 14.00 -9.78 -1.03
C GLY A 23 13.51 -8.59 -1.87
N LYS A 24 12.51 -8.78 -2.74
CA LYS A 24 11.91 -7.75 -3.58
C LYS A 24 10.51 -7.40 -3.12
N LEU A 25 10.18 -6.11 -3.15
CA LEU A 25 8.80 -5.67 -2.95
C LEU A 25 8.02 -5.82 -4.25
N LYS A 26 6.94 -6.60 -4.18
CA LYS A 26 5.98 -6.78 -5.26
C LYS A 26 4.74 -5.97 -4.94
N MET A 27 4.24 -5.24 -5.92
CA MET A 27 3.00 -4.48 -5.83
C MET A 27 2.16 -4.73 -7.07
N TYR A 28 0.87 -4.97 -6.85
CA TYR A 28 -0.13 -5.11 -7.88
C TYR A 28 -1.26 -4.11 -7.63
N TYR A 29 -1.65 -3.41 -8.68
CA TYR A 29 -2.81 -2.53 -8.71
C TYR A 29 -3.78 -3.00 -9.79
N HIS A 30 -5.06 -3.05 -9.45
CA HIS A 30 -6.11 -3.29 -10.43
C HIS A 30 -7.32 -2.39 -10.16
N GLU A 31 -7.76 -1.69 -11.19
CA GLU A 31 -8.96 -0.87 -11.14
C GLU A 31 -10.18 -1.68 -11.59
N PHE A 32 -11.27 -1.61 -10.83
CA PHE A 32 -12.50 -2.27 -11.23
C PHE A 32 -13.02 -1.70 -12.55
N GLY A 33 -13.36 -2.57 -13.50
CA GLY A 33 -13.80 -2.18 -14.84
C GLY A 33 -12.67 -1.87 -15.83
N ASN A 34 -11.42 -1.82 -15.38
CA ASN A 34 -10.26 -1.77 -16.27
C ASN A 34 -9.79 -3.21 -16.55
N PRO A 35 -9.64 -3.63 -17.83
CA PRO A 35 -9.14 -4.97 -18.15
C PRO A 35 -7.65 -5.16 -17.82
N SER A 36 -6.93 -4.08 -17.53
CA SER A 36 -5.50 -4.09 -17.29
C SER A 36 -5.18 -3.70 -15.84
N GLY A 37 -4.33 -4.50 -15.21
CA GLY A 37 -3.67 -4.15 -13.94
C GLY A 37 -2.24 -3.68 -14.17
N MET A 38 -1.67 -3.02 -13.16
CA MET A 38 -0.27 -2.62 -13.13
C MET A 38 0.48 -3.50 -12.15
N TYR A 39 1.60 -4.08 -12.60
CA TYR A 39 2.55 -4.80 -11.76
C TYR A 39 3.82 -3.97 -11.58
N CYS A 40 4.27 -3.83 -10.35
CA CYS A 40 5.54 -3.21 -10.00
C CYS A 40 6.38 -4.18 -9.16
N THR A 41 7.68 -4.27 -9.45
CA THR A 41 8.66 -5.01 -8.66
C THR A 41 9.80 -4.05 -8.35
N LEU A 42 10.12 -3.90 -7.07
CA LEU A 42 11.23 -3.09 -6.62
C LEU A 42 12.33 -3.98 -6.05
N SER A 43 13.58 -3.68 -6.38
CA SER A 43 14.76 -4.26 -5.72
C SER A 43 14.83 -3.85 -4.24
N ALA A 44 15.78 -4.42 -3.49
CA ALA A 44 16.02 -4.02 -2.11
C ALA A 44 16.43 -2.53 -2.00
N GLU A 45 17.27 -2.05 -2.92
CA GLU A 45 17.71 -0.65 -2.97
C GLU A 45 16.55 0.30 -3.30
N GLU A 46 15.74 -0.04 -4.29
CA GLU A 46 14.56 0.73 -4.68
C GLU A 46 13.52 0.77 -3.55
N THR A 47 13.29 -0.39 -2.90
CA THR A 47 12.40 -0.49 -1.75
C THR A 47 12.89 0.37 -0.59
N ARG A 48 14.20 0.37 -0.31
CA ARG A 48 14.78 1.25 0.72
C ARG A 48 14.55 2.73 0.39
N GLY A 49 14.76 3.14 -0.86
CA GLY A 49 14.47 4.51 -1.30
C GLY A 49 13.00 4.89 -1.11
N LEU A 50 12.09 3.98 -1.44
CA LEU A 50 10.65 4.16 -1.20
C LEU A 50 10.33 4.31 0.28
N LEU A 51 10.91 3.47 1.16
CA LEU A 51 10.71 3.56 2.60
C LEU A 51 11.22 4.89 3.18
N GLU A 52 12.39 5.36 2.73
CA GLU A 52 12.93 6.66 3.13
C GLU A 52 12.01 7.80 2.70
N LEU A 53 11.48 7.76 1.47
CA LEU A 53 10.52 8.75 0.97
C LEU A 53 9.23 8.76 1.82
N LEU A 54 8.64 7.59 2.06
CA LEU A 54 7.40 7.48 2.84
C LEU A 54 7.60 7.92 4.29
N SER A 55 8.72 7.57 4.90
CA SER A 55 9.07 7.97 6.27
C SER A 55 9.18 9.50 6.40
N ARG A 56 9.91 10.15 5.47
CA ARG A 56 10.07 11.61 5.45
C ARG A 56 8.77 12.39 5.26
N ASN A 57 7.77 11.77 4.64
CA ASN A 57 6.48 12.41 4.33
C ASN A 57 5.33 11.87 5.19
N SER A 58 5.64 11.06 6.21
CA SER A 58 4.63 10.36 7.01
C SER A 58 3.65 11.32 7.68
N ASP A 59 4.13 12.43 8.27
CA ASP A 59 3.28 13.45 8.88
C ASP A 59 2.30 14.07 7.87
N GLY A 60 2.77 14.39 6.66
CA GLY A 60 1.93 14.94 5.59
C GLY A 60 0.85 13.95 5.12
N ILE A 61 1.23 12.67 4.97
CA ILE A 61 0.30 11.59 4.62
C ILE A 61 -0.75 11.40 5.72
N ASN A 62 -0.33 11.38 6.98
CA ASN A 62 -1.22 11.22 8.13
C ASN A 62 -2.21 12.39 8.23
N ASN A 63 -1.73 13.62 8.08
CA ASN A 63 -2.58 14.81 8.08
C ASN A 63 -3.63 14.77 6.95
N ALA A 64 -3.26 14.32 5.75
CA ALA A 64 -4.19 14.17 4.64
C ALA A 64 -5.30 13.14 4.93
N LEU A 65 -4.98 12.06 5.67
CA LEU A 65 -5.99 11.09 6.11
C LEU A 65 -6.99 11.71 7.09
N TYR A 66 -6.51 12.46 8.10
CA TYR A 66 -7.39 13.13 9.07
C TYR A 66 -8.35 14.13 8.42
N VAL A 67 -7.88 14.92 7.46
CA VAL A 67 -8.73 15.89 6.74
C VAL A 67 -9.83 15.16 5.97
N ASN A 68 -9.49 14.09 5.26
CA ASN A 68 -10.46 13.30 4.50
C ASN A 68 -11.54 12.65 5.40
N GLU A 69 -11.16 12.18 6.59
CA GLU A 69 -12.11 11.64 7.57
C GLU A 69 -13.07 12.71 8.11
N GLN A 70 -12.60 13.94 8.35
CA GLN A 70 -13.46 15.05 8.80
C GLN A 70 -14.43 15.52 7.71
N GLU A 71 -13.98 15.63 6.46
CA GLU A 71 -14.85 16.00 5.33
C GLU A 71 -15.94 14.94 5.08
N SER A 72 -15.56 13.67 5.20
CA SER A 72 -16.50 12.55 5.11
C SER A 72 -17.55 12.63 6.22
N ALA A 73 -17.14 12.80 7.49
CA ALA A 73 -18.05 12.87 8.63
C ALA A 73 -19.02 14.07 8.56
N ASN A 74 -18.53 15.25 8.17
CA ASN A 74 -19.35 16.46 8.04
C ASN A 74 -20.39 16.37 6.91
N THR A 75 -20.09 15.61 5.84
CA THR A 75 -21.02 15.40 4.73
C THR A 75 -22.21 14.52 5.12
N TYR A 76 -22.04 13.59 6.07
CA TYR A 76 -23.12 12.74 6.58
C TYR A 76 -23.90 13.38 7.75
N ALA A 77 -23.32 14.35 8.45
CA ALA A 77 -23.99 15.08 9.55
C ALA A 77 -24.91 16.22 9.06
N ASN A 78 -24.76 16.67 7.80
CA ASN A 78 -25.56 17.73 7.19
C ASN A 78 -26.68 17.21 6.26
N ARG A 79 -27.09 15.94 6.41
CA ARG A 79 -28.25 15.35 5.70
C ARG A 79 -29.38 15.04 6.66
#